data_AF-A0A4P8WK59-F1
#
_entry.id   AF-A0A4P8WK59-F1
#
_cell.length_a   1.000
_cell.length_b   1.000
_cell.length_c   1.000
_cell.angle_alpha   90.00
_cell.angle_beta   90.00
_cell.angle_gamma   90.00
#
_symmetry.space_group_name_H-M   'P 1'
#
loop_
_entity.id
_entity.type
_entity.pdbx_description
1 polymer ?
#
loop_
_entity_poly.entity_id
_entity_poly.type
_entity_poly.pdbx_seq_one_letter_code
_entity_poly.pdbx_strand_id
1 'polypeptide(L)'
;MSTHAGAETDEVSYVTPTNRDLVFEQLVKQDRIRWTTHDMQQAIDKDISEDTIKHTFNSLAKLGLLRHIRDSPYWYLEPEWF
;
A
#
# COMPACT_ATOMS: atom_id res chain seq x y z
N MET A 1 13.61 -0.61 52.84
CA MET A 1 12.73 -1.39 51.95
C MET A 1 12.61 -0.62 50.66
N SER A 2 13.34 -1.03 49.61
CA SER A 2 13.35 -0.34 48.32
C SER A 2 12.41 -1.07 47.37
N THR A 3 11.26 -0.50 47.07
CA THR A 3 10.39 -0.98 46.00
C THR A 3 10.92 -0.45 44.67
N HIS A 4 11.54 -1.34 43.88
CA HIS A 4 11.78 -1.10 42.45
C HIS A 4 10.42 -1.01 41.76
N ALA A 5 9.99 0.20 41.42
CA ALA A 5 8.98 0.40 40.39
C ALA A 5 9.69 0.17 39.04
N GLY A 6 9.53 -1.03 38.48
CA GLY A 6 9.90 -1.30 37.11
C GLY A 6 9.02 -0.44 36.20
N ALA A 7 9.65 0.41 35.40
CA ALA A 7 8.97 1.07 34.29
C ALA A 7 8.59 -0.03 33.29
N GLU A 8 7.29 -0.33 33.20
CA GLU A 8 6.73 -1.03 32.04
C GLU A 8 6.91 -0.09 30.84
N THR A 9 8.01 -0.25 30.13
CA THR A 9 8.16 0.33 28.80
C THR A 9 7.27 -0.49 27.90
N ASP A 10 6.08 0.03 27.57
CA ASP A 10 5.28 -0.44 26.44
C ASP A 10 6.18 -0.42 25.19
N GLU A 11 6.72 -1.58 24.83
CA GLU A 11 7.38 -1.77 23.54
C GLU A 11 6.33 -1.57 22.46
N VAL A 12 6.31 -0.37 21.87
CA VAL A 12 5.57 -0.10 20.65
C VAL A 12 6.16 -1.00 19.56
N SER A 13 5.52 -2.15 19.34
CA SER A 13 5.85 -3.04 18.22
C SER A 13 5.50 -2.32 16.92
N TYR A 14 6.50 -1.76 16.26
CA TYR A 14 6.35 -1.17 14.94
C TYR A 14 6.04 -2.31 13.96
N VAL A 15 4.79 -2.41 13.52
CA VAL A 15 4.41 -3.35 12.47
C VAL A 15 5.11 -2.91 11.19
N THR A 16 6.04 -3.72 10.71
CA THR A 16 6.71 -3.48 9.42
C THR A 16 5.67 -3.49 8.29
N PRO A 17 5.53 -2.42 7.50
CA PRO A 17 4.54 -2.36 6.42
C PRO A 17 4.78 -3.47 5.41
N THR A 18 3.70 -4.15 5.01
CA THR A 18 3.74 -5.11 3.91
C THR A 18 3.81 -4.41 2.56
N ASN A 19 4.18 -5.13 1.50
CA ASN A 19 4.15 -4.59 0.14
C ASN A 19 2.77 -4.06 -0.27
N ARG A 20 1.70 -4.70 0.21
CA ARG A 20 0.33 -4.23 -0.01
C ARG A 20 0.08 -2.90 0.68
N ASP A 21 0.56 -2.73 1.91
CA ASP A 21 0.37 -1.50 2.68
C ASP A 21 1.09 -0.33 1.99
N LEU A 22 2.31 -0.56 1.49
CA LEU A 22 3.06 0.44 0.75
C LEU A 22 2.36 0.88 -0.54
N VAL A 23 1.82 -0.07 -1.31
CA VAL A 23 1.04 0.24 -2.53
C VAL A 23 -0.21 1.02 -2.17
N PHE A 24 -0.93 0.59 -1.13
CA PHE A 24 -2.15 1.27 -0.69
C PHE A 24 -1.86 2.69 -0.19
N GLU A 25 -0.79 2.88 0.57
CA GLU A 25 -0.33 4.18 1.04
C GLU A 25 -0.06 5.15 -0.11
N GLN A 26 0.58 4.69 -1.20
CA GLN A 26 0.79 5.53 -2.38
C GLN A 26 -0.51 5.86 -3.12
N LEU A 27 -1.45 4.92 -3.21
CA LEU A 27 -2.75 5.16 -3.84
C LEU A 27 -3.57 6.24 -3.12
N VAL A 28 -3.49 6.30 -1.78
CA VAL A 28 -4.26 7.28 -0.98
C VAL A 28 -3.53 8.61 -0.78
N LYS A 29 -2.20 8.64 -0.79
CA LYS A 29 -1.42 9.88 -0.58
C LYS A 29 -1.43 10.81 -1.78
N GLN A 30 -1.61 10.26 -2.97
CA GLN A 30 -1.40 10.97 -4.22
C GLN A 30 -2.76 11.36 -4.80
N ASP A 31 -2.92 12.62 -5.19
CA ASP A 31 -4.14 13.12 -5.86
C ASP A 31 -4.15 12.69 -7.35
N ARG A 32 -4.10 11.38 -7.58
CA ARG A 32 -3.98 10.77 -8.90
C ARG A 32 -4.88 9.53 -8.99
N ILE A 33 -5.85 9.59 -9.88
CA ILE A 33 -6.83 8.52 -10.08
C ILE A 33 -6.37 7.39 -11.01
N ARG A 34 -5.17 7.47 -11.60
CA ARG A 34 -4.71 6.55 -12.66
C ARG A 34 -3.25 6.17 -12.53
N TRP A 35 -2.95 4.88 -12.46
CA TRP A 35 -1.61 4.33 -12.23
C TRP A 35 -1.24 3.26 -13.25
N THR A 36 0.04 3.18 -13.61
CA THR A 36 0.62 1.95 -14.16
C THR A 36 1.35 1.19 -13.05
N THR A 37 1.65 -0.08 -13.28
CA THR A 37 2.49 -0.88 -12.36
C THR A 37 3.89 -0.29 -12.25
N HIS A 38 4.45 0.23 -13.35
CA HIS A 38 5.71 0.96 -13.37
C HIS A 38 5.66 2.27 -12.58
N ASP A 39 4.59 3.08 -12.73
CA ASP A 39 4.44 4.33 -11.97
C ASP A 39 4.46 4.08 -10.46
N MET A 40 3.75 3.04 -10.02
CA MET A 40 3.71 2.65 -8.61
C MET A 40 5.06 2.16 -8.12
N GLN A 41 5.81 1.44 -8.96
CA GLN A 41 7.17 1.01 -8.63
C GLN A 41 8.09 2.21 -8.42
N GLN A 42 8.00 3.23 -9.28
CA GLN A 42 8.78 4.47 -9.13
C GLN A 42 8.34 5.29 -7.91
N ALA A 43 7.07 5.21 -7.51
CA ALA A 43 6.55 5.94 -6.35
C ALA A 43 6.93 5.28 -5.01
N ILE A 44 7.16 3.97 -4.99
CA ILE A 44 7.58 3.23 -3.80
C ILE A 44 9.10 3.29 -3.72
N ASP A 45 9.65 3.98 -2.73
CA ASP A 45 11.10 4.08 -2.44
C ASP A 45 11.65 2.77 -1.81
N LYS A 46 11.33 1.63 -2.43
CA LYS A 46 11.80 0.28 -2.08
C LYS A 46 11.88 -0.58 -3.33
N ASP A 47 12.75 -1.59 -3.27
CA ASP A 47 12.90 -2.60 -4.32
C ASP A 47 11.73 -3.60 -4.31
N ILE A 48 10.57 -3.13 -4.79
CA ILE A 48 9.38 -3.95 -5.03
C ILE A 48 9.33 -4.32 -6.51
N SER A 49 9.09 -5.60 -6.80
CA SER A 49 8.97 -6.05 -8.19
C SER A 49 7.65 -5.60 -8.82
N GLU A 50 7.68 -5.32 -10.13
CA GLU A 50 6.48 -4.96 -10.89
C GLU A 50 5.39 -6.04 -10.81
N ASP A 51 5.79 -7.32 -10.81
CA ASP A 51 4.88 -8.46 -10.63
C ASP A 51 4.15 -8.42 -9.28
N THR A 52 4.85 -8.04 -8.20
CA THR A 52 4.24 -7.90 -6.88
C THR A 52 3.20 -6.78 -6.85
N ILE A 53 3.51 -5.65 -7.49
CA ILE A 53 2.56 -4.54 -7.65
C ILE A 53 1.35 -5.01 -8.47
N LYS A 54 1.58 -5.70 -9.58
CA LYS A 54 0.50 -6.23 -10.43
C LYS A 54 -0.39 -7.20 -9.66
N HIS A 55 0.17 -8.10 -8.85
CA HIS A 55 -0.62 -8.99 -7.99
C HIS A 55 -1.42 -8.21 -6.94
N THR A 56 -0.85 -7.15 -6.38
CA THR A 56 -1.53 -6.27 -5.43
C THR A 56 -2.68 -5.53 -6.09
N PHE A 57 -2.45 -4.92 -7.26
CA PHE A 57 -3.48 -4.23 -8.04
C PHE A 57 -4.64 -5.15 -8.41
N ASN A 58 -4.35 -6.38 -8.86
CA ASN A 58 -5.40 -7.38 -9.10
C ASN A 58 -6.20 -7.70 -7.83
N SER A 59 -5.55 -7.80 -6.68
CA SER A 59 -6.22 -8.05 -5.41
C SER A 59 -7.11 -6.88 -5.00
N LEU A 60 -6.64 -5.65 -5.17
CA LEU A 60 -7.44 -4.44 -4.93
C LEU A 60 -8.62 -4.33 -5.91
N ALA A 61 -8.43 -4.72 -7.17
CA ALA A 61 -9.52 -4.73 -8.14
C ALA A 61 -10.63 -5.74 -7.78
N LYS A 62 -10.26 -6.91 -7.23
CA LYS A 62 -11.24 -7.87 -6.69
C LYS A 62 -12.02 -7.32 -5.49
N LEU A 63 -11.47 -6.34 -4.78
CA LEU A 63 -12.12 -5.64 -3.66
C LEU A 63 -12.93 -4.42 -4.13
N GLY A 64 -12.97 -4.12 -5.43
CA GLY A 64 -13.66 -2.94 -5.96
C GLY A 64 -12.93 -1.61 -5.69
N LEU A 65 -11.65 -1.66 -5.30
CA LEU A 65 -10.83 -0.47 -5.05
C LEU A 65 -10.20 0.10 -6.31
N LEU A 66 -9.85 -0.80 -7.24
CA LEU A 66 -9.25 -0.46 -8.51
C LEU A 66 -10.08 -1.05 -9.64
N ARG A 67 -10.00 -0.41 -10.79
CA ARG A 67 -10.50 -0.94 -12.05
C ARG A 67 -9.42 -0.99 -13.10
N HIS A 68 -9.39 -2.10 -13.83
CA HIS A 68 -8.49 -2.30 -14.95
C HIS A 68 -9.29 -2.34 -16.24
N ILE A 69 -8.83 -1.61 -17.25
CA ILE A 69 -9.39 -1.71 -18.60
C ILE A 69 -8.57 -2.77 -19.34
N ARG A 70 -9.26 -3.74 -19.95
CA ARG A 70 -8.61 -4.79 -20.75
C ARG A 70 -7.71 -4.17 -21.81
N ASP A 71 -6.51 -4.74 -21.96
CA ASP A 71 -5.47 -4.30 -22.90
C ASP A 71 -4.92 -2.87 -22.64
N SER A 72 -5.23 -2.27 -21.49
CA SER A 72 -4.65 -1.02 -21.03
C SER A 72 -3.54 -1.26 -20.01
N PRO A 73 -2.46 -0.45 -19.98
CA PRO A 73 -1.49 -0.48 -18.89
C PRO A 73 -2.03 0.21 -17.62
N TYR A 74 -3.19 0.88 -17.71
CA TYR A 74 -3.70 1.76 -16.66
C TYR A 74 -4.69 1.07 -15.72
N TRP A 75 -4.50 1.34 -14.43
CA TRP A 75 -5.37 1.01 -13.32
C TRP A 75 -5.96 2.30 -12.76
N TYR A 76 -7.26 2.28 -12.51
CA TYR A 76 -8.01 3.46 -12.08
C TYR A 76 -8.48 3.25 -10.65
N LEU A 77 -8.30 4.26 -9.80
CA LEU A 77 -8.86 4.28 -8.46
C LEU A 77 -10.37 4.53 -8.56
N GLU A 78 -11.16 3.68 -7.91
CA GLU A 78 -12.61 3.82 -7.92
C GLU A 78 -13.02 4.95 -6.96
N PRO A 79 -13.73 6.00 -7.44
CA PRO A 79 -14.00 7.20 -6.65
C PRO A 79 -15.03 6.99 -5.54
N GLU A 80 -15.77 5.87 -5.52
CA GLU A 80 -16.77 5.58 -4.48
C GLU A 80 -16.16 5.27 -3.10
N TRP A 81 -14.83 5.32 -2.96
CA TRP A 81 -14.09 5.05 -1.72
C TRP A 81 -13.68 6.29 -0.91
N PHE A 82 -13.90 7.52 -1.41
CA PHE A 82 -13.50 8.78 -0.75
C PHE A 82 -14.68 9.66 -0.38
#